data_AF-A0A1F7YXA0-F1
#
_entry.id   AF-A0A1F7YXA0-F1
#
_cell.length_a   1.000
_cell.length_b   1.000
_cell.length_c   1.000
_cell.angle_alpha   90.00
_cell.angle_beta   90.00
_cell.angle_gamma   90.00
#
_symmetry.space_group_name_H-M   'P 1'
#
loop_
_entity.id
_entity.type
_entity.pdbx_description
1 polymer ?
#
loop_
_entity_poly.entity_id
_entity_poly.type
_entity_poly.pdbx_seq_one_letter_code
_entity_poly.pdbx_strand_id
1 'polypeptide(L)'
;MKTFKLAIYLIALAVVPVVCLWFPFFSRTPEVLGVQIPEGGMQIIAANYDGPLYIAVAKSLYNLPYIAENFSFSLPLEYYAAHFPVYPMIIRLFASLVGYPWGMLLATLAGSTITIYYFYMFIKRYVSKKDALWLVAVFSIFPARWLIVRTVGSPEPLFVGAILASVYHFGKKQFWLAAIWGVVAQLTKSPGILLFIAYIGALIIPKLAGLATNHNFVKWVKSIEYKAYPIILIPLSLLSLFYFYYLKFGNFLAYFNSGDNIHLLFPPFQIFNYSQPWVNTHWLEEIIFVYVLCLFGLLKLIKKKQTVLAWFTGIFIVSVFFVSHRDIVRYALPILPFIFVAFSKELASREFKIIMAIIIIPVYLFSLAFIANNVMPISDWGPLL
;
A
#
# COMPACT_ATOMS: atom_id res chain seq x y z
N MET A 1 -4.17 26.25 19.52
CA MET A 1 -4.15 26.78 18.13
C MET A 1 -3.14 26.14 17.17
N LYS A 2 -1.90 25.77 17.55
CA LYS A 2 -0.90 25.22 16.58
C LYS A 2 -1.23 23.83 16.02
N THR A 3 -1.92 22.97 16.78
CA THR A 3 -2.26 21.58 16.37
C THR A 3 -3.39 21.52 15.35
N PHE A 4 -4.42 22.36 15.51
CA PHE A 4 -5.57 22.40 14.61
C PHE A 4 -5.19 22.86 13.19
N LYS A 5 -4.40 23.93 13.08
CA LYS A 5 -3.88 24.39 11.77
C LYS A 5 -3.09 23.29 11.06
N LEU A 6 -2.24 22.57 11.80
CA LEU A 6 -1.46 21.46 11.24
C LEU A 6 -2.37 20.33 10.73
N ALA A 7 -3.43 19.98 11.48
CA ALA A 7 -4.38 18.97 11.05
C ALA A 7 -5.05 19.35 9.72
N ILE A 8 -5.52 20.60 9.59
CA ILE A 8 -6.08 21.13 8.34
C ILE A 8 -5.08 21.01 7.18
N TYR A 9 -3.82 21.38 7.39
CA TYR A 9 -2.80 21.25 6.35
C TYR A 9 -2.58 19.80 5.91
N LEU A 10 -2.52 18.85 6.85
CA LEU A 10 -2.35 17.43 6.51
C LEU A 10 -3.58 16.87 5.78
N ILE A 11 -4.78 17.28 6.16
CA ILE A 11 -6.01 16.91 5.45
C ILE A 11 -5.99 17.50 4.04
N ALA A 12 -5.62 18.76 3.88
CA ALA A 12 -5.50 19.39 2.56
C ALA A 12 -4.48 18.65 1.67
N LEU A 13 -3.33 18.25 2.21
CA LEU A 13 -2.34 17.45 1.47
C LEU A 13 -2.84 16.05 1.13
N ALA A 14 -3.76 15.48 1.90
CA ALA A 14 -4.38 14.19 1.58
C ALA A 14 -5.46 14.30 0.50
N VAL A 15 -6.26 15.38 0.52
CA VAL A 15 -7.48 15.56 -0.27
C VAL A 15 -7.24 16.33 -1.57
N VAL A 16 -6.53 17.45 -1.54
CA VAL A 16 -6.39 18.35 -2.71
C VAL A 16 -5.81 17.62 -3.93
N PRO A 17 -4.71 16.83 -3.83
CA PRO A 17 -4.20 16.10 -4.99
C PRO A 17 -5.21 15.14 -5.61
N VAL A 18 -6.05 14.49 -4.78
CA VAL A 18 -7.08 13.56 -5.22
C VAL A 18 -8.20 14.32 -5.95
N VAL A 19 -8.68 15.42 -5.36
CA VAL A 19 -9.73 16.27 -5.98
C VAL A 19 -9.23 16.86 -7.30
N CYS A 20 -7.96 17.27 -7.39
CA CYS A 20 -7.36 17.75 -8.63
C CYS A 20 -7.36 16.69 -9.74
N LEU A 21 -7.20 15.41 -9.41
CA LEU A 21 -7.31 14.32 -10.39
C LEU A 21 -8.76 13.94 -10.69
N TRP A 22 -9.68 14.06 -9.73
CA TRP A 22 -11.10 13.84 -9.99
C TRP A 22 -11.72 14.92 -10.85
N PHE A 23 -11.22 16.16 -10.76
CA PHE A 23 -11.83 17.31 -11.40
C PHE A 23 -12.13 17.10 -12.89
N PRO A 24 -11.19 16.66 -13.76
CA PRO A 24 -11.48 16.43 -15.18
C PRO A 24 -12.60 15.40 -15.43
N PHE A 25 -12.65 14.33 -14.64
CA PHE A 25 -13.70 13.30 -14.74
C PHE A 25 -15.05 13.83 -14.22
N PHE A 26 -15.03 14.63 -13.15
CA PHE A 26 -16.22 15.24 -12.59
C PHE A 26 -16.83 16.29 -13.52
N SER A 27 -16.01 17.16 -14.11
CA SER A 27 -16.44 18.18 -15.09
C SER A 27 -16.67 17.61 -16.49
N ARG A 28 -16.37 16.32 -16.72
CA ARG A 28 -16.44 15.65 -18.03
C ARG A 28 -15.67 16.42 -19.11
N THR A 29 -14.51 16.95 -18.74
CA THR A 29 -13.62 17.64 -19.68
C THR A 29 -13.10 16.60 -20.68
N PRO A 30 -13.25 16.78 -22.01
CA PRO A 30 -12.91 15.74 -22.98
C PRO A 30 -11.40 15.45 -23.05
N GLU A 31 -10.56 16.44 -22.76
CA GLU A 31 -9.11 16.32 -22.85
C GLU A 31 -8.42 17.25 -21.85
N VAL A 32 -7.27 16.82 -21.31
CA VAL A 32 -6.37 17.65 -20.52
C VAL A 32 -4.94 17.50 -21.06
N LEU A 33 -4.43 18.56 -21.72
CA LEU A 33 -3.05 18.63 -22.24
C LEU A 33 -2.66 17.39 -23.07
N GLY A 34 -3.48 16.96 -24.02
CA GLY A 34 -3.25 15.78 -24.86
C GLY A 34 -3.77 14.46 -24.29
N VAL A 35 -4.18 14.41 -23.01
CA VAL A 35 -4.74 13.20 -22.40
C VAL A 35 -6.26 13.19 -22.56
N GLN A 36 -6.77 12.24 -23.33
CA GLN A 36 -8.22 12.02 -23.50
C GLN A 36 -8.84 11.50 -22.21
N ILE A 37 -9.99 12.07 -21.84
CA ILE A 37 -10.77 11.66 -20.68
C ILE A 37 -12.05 10.97 -21.18
N PRO A 38 -12.35 9.73 -20.77
CA PRO A 38 -13.53 9.03 -21.22
C PRO A 38 -14.84 9.68 -20.72
N GLU A 39 -15.91 9.57 -21.51
CA GLU A 39 -17.21 10.25 -21.26
C GLU A 39 -17.93 9.80 -19.98
N GLY A 40 -17.55 8.65 -19.39
CA GLY A 40 -18.18 8.08 -18.19
C GLY A 40 -18.00 8.90 -16.90
N GLY A 41 -17.18 9.94 -16.92
CA GLY A 41 -16.93 10.83 -15.78
C GLY A 41 -16.45 10.07 -14.53
N MET A 42 -17.05 10.32 -13.36
CA MET A 42 -16.65 9.67 -12.11
C MET A 42 -16.82 8.14 -12.10
N GLN A 43 -17.64 7.56 -13.01
CA GLN A 43 -17.71 6.11 -13.15
C GLN A 43 -16.37 5.51 -13.56
N ILE A 44 -15.56 6.25 -14.33
CA ILE A 44 -14.21 5.81 -14.73
C ILE A 44 -13.28 5.67 -13.52
N ILE A 45 -13.37 6.60 -12.56
CA ILE A 45 -12.62 6.52 -11.30
C ILE A 45 -13.07 5.30 -10.48
N ALA A 46 -14.39 5.11 -10.36
CA ALA A 46 -14.96 4.02 -9.56
C ALA A 46 -14.74 2.64 -10.20
N ALA A 47 -14.69 2.58 -11.53
CA ALA A 47 -14.46 1.36 -12.30
C ALA A 47 -12.99 1.02 -12.47
N ASN A 48 -12.05 1.79 -11.91
CA ASN A 48 -10.64 1.44 -12.01
C ASN A 48 -10.39 0.04 -11.44
N TYR A 49 -9.51 -0.71 -12.10
CA TYR A 49 -9.29 -2.13 -11.83
C TYR A 49 -9.06 -2.42 -10.34
N ASP A 50 -9.53 -3.59 -9.88
CA ASP A 50 -9.67 -4.05 -8.48
C ASP A 50 -10.77 -3.37 -7.65
N GLY A 51 -11.12 -2.11 -7.89
CA GLY A 51 -12.09 -1.37 -7.08
C GLY A 51 -13.46 -2.07 -6.97
N PRO A 52 -14.15 -2.33 -8.10
CA PRO A 52 -15.45 -3.01 -8.10
C PRO A 52 -15.46 -4.37 -7.39
N LEU A 53 -14.33 -5.10 -7.41
CA LEU A 53 -14.20 -6.37 -6.72
C LEU A 53 -14.23 -6.21 -5.19
N TYR A 54 -13.63 -5.15 -4.66
CA TYR A 54 -13.76 -4.83 -3.23
C TYR A 54 -15.19 -4.44 -2.84
N ILE A 55 -15.97 -3.83 -3.75
CA ILE A 55 -17.40 -3.56 -3.53
C ILE A 55 -18.18 -4.87 -3.43
N ALA A 56 -17.92 -5.83 -4.33
CA ALA A 56 -18.57 -7.14 -4.28
C ALA A 56 -18.34 -7.84 -2.93
N VAL A 57 -17.12 -7.81 -2.40
CA VAL A 57 -16.83 -8.32 -1.05
C VAL A 57 -17.52 -7.50 0.04
N ALA A 58 -17.55 -6.17 -0.08
CA ALA A 58 -18.20 -5.29 0.89
C ALA A 58 -19.72 -5.56 1.01
N LYS A 59 -20.39 -5.83 -0.12
CA LYS A 59 -21.82 -6.16 -0.17
C LYS A 59 -22.09 -7.58 0.33
N SER A 60 -21.36 -8.56 -0.21
CA SER A 60 -21.62 -9.98 0.00
C SER A 60 -21.10 -10.52 1.34
N LEU A 61 -20.07 -9.90 1.93
CA LEU A 61 -19.29 -10.47 3.04
C LEU A 61 -18.85 -11.92 2.75
N TYR A 62 -18.35 -12.14 1.53
CA TYR A 62 -17.91 -13.44 1.00
C TYR A 62 -19.03 -14.49 0.91
N ASN A 63 -20.28 -14.07 0.72
CA ASN A 63 -21.38 -14.97 0.36
C ASN A 63 -21.24 -15.35 -1.13
N LEU A 64 -20.73 -16.55 -1.40
CA LEU A 64 -20.42 -17.02 -2.75
C LEU A 64 -21.67 -17.15 -3.66
N PRO A 65 -22.81 -17.74 -3.22
CA PRO A 65 -24.04 -17.72 -4.00
C PRO A 65 -24.49 -16.31 -4.39
N TYR A 66 -24.49 -15.38 -3.43
CA TYR A 66 -24.84 -14.00 -3.72
C TYR A 66 -23.90 -13.36 -4.75
N ILE A 67 -22.60 -13.65 -4.65
CA ILE A 67 -21.63 -13.13 -5.63
C ILE A 67 -21.94 -13.67 -7.04
N ALA A 68 -22.14 -14.98 -7.16
CA ALA A 68 -22.41 -15.65 -8.44
C ALA A 68 -23.69 -15.15 -9.12
N GLU A 69 -24.73 -14.87 -8.33
CA GLU A 69 -26.04 -14.43 -8.83
C GLU A 69 -26.08 -12.94 -9.18
N ASN A 70 -25.28 -12.11 -8.49
CA ASN A 70 -25.41 -10.65 -8.59
C ASN A 70 -24.26 -9.97 -9.32
N PHE A 71 -23.05 -10.55 -9.40
CA PHE A 71 -21.91 -9.90 -10.05
C PHE A 71 -21.42 -10.70 -11.25
N SER A 72 -21.43 -10.05 -12.42
CA SER A 72 -21.01 -10.64 -13.70
C SER A 72 -19.52 -10.39 -14.00
N PHE A 73 -18.64 -10.66 -13.03
CA PHE A 73 -17.19 -10.58 -13.25
C PHE A 73 -16.67 -11.90 -13.80
N SER A 74 -15.80 -11.85 -14.83
CA SER A 74 -15.19 -13.04 -15.45
C SER A 74 -14.05 -13.63 -14.60
N LEU A 75 -14.33 -13.91 -13.32
CA LEU A 75 -13.37 -14.38 -12.34
C LEU A 75 -13.97 -15.53 -11.51
N PRO A 76 -13.16 -16.53 -11.11
CA PRO A 76 -13.62 -17.59 -10.24
C PRO A 76 -14.05 -17.04 -8.88
N LEU A 77 -14.98 -17.70 -8.19
CA LEU A 77 -15.48 -17.27 -6.89
C LEU A 77 -14.37 -17.27 -5.81
N GLU A 78 -13.37 -18.12 -5.96
CA GLU A 78 -12.18 -18.17 -5.11
C GLU A 78 -11.33 -16.89 -5.23
N TYR A 79 -11.43 -16.14 -6.32
CA TYR A 79 -10.69 -14.88 -6.54
C TYR A 79 -10.97 -13.85 -5.45
N TYR A 80 -12.18 -13.84 -4.89
CA TYR A 80 -12.55 -12.90 -3.83
C TYR A 80 -11.81 -13.15 -2.51
N ALA A 81 -11.19 -14.33 -2.31
CA ALA A 81 -10.32 -14.58 -1.16
C ALA A 81 -9.02 -13.73 -1.18
N ALA A 82 -8.65 -13.14 -2.32
CA ALA A 82 -7.54 -12.18 -2.40
C ALA A 82 -7.89 -10.77 -1.91
N HIS A 83 -9.18 -10.48 -1.73
CA HIS A 83 -9.68 -9.18 -1.30
C HIS A 83 -9.91 -9.21 0.20
N PHE A 84 -8.85 -8.99 0.98
CA PHE A 84 -8.87 -9.12 2.44
C PHE A 84 -9.85 -8.13 3.12
N PRO A 85 -10.40 -8.47 4.30
CA PRO A 85 -11.70 -7.95 4.74
C PRO A 85 -11.70 -6.51 5.25
N VAL A 86 -10.57 -5.97 5.73
CA VAL A 86 -10.59 -4.65 6.40
C VAL A 86 -11.01 -3.54 5.45
N TYR A 87 -10.48 -3.51 4.23
CA TYR A 87 -10.85 -2.49 3.27
C TYR A 87 -12.34 -2.58 2.85
N PRO A 88 -12.87 -3.75 2.42
CA PRO A 88 -14.31 -3.97 2.22
C PRO A 88 -15.20 -3.54 3.40
N MET A 89 -14.78 -3.81 4.64
CA MET A 89 -15.55 -3.39 5.83
C MET A 89 -15.63 -1.87 5.95
N ILE A 90 -14.55 -1.15 5.61
CA ILE A 90 -14.54 0.32 5.59
C ILE A 90 -15.37 0.86 4.43
N ILE A 91 -15.34 0.21 3.25
CA ILE A 91 -16.26 0.52 2.15
C ILE A 91 -17.70 0.42 2.63
N ARG A 92 -18.08 -0.70 3.25
CA ARG A 92 -19.43 -0.94 3.76
C ARG A 92 -19.86 0.11 4.79
N LEU A 93 -18.94 0.55 5.66
CA LEU A 93 -19.19 1.63 6.61
C LEU A 93 -19.56 2.93 5.90
N PHE A 94 -18.75 3.40 4.94
CA PHE A 94 -19.04 4.63 4.21
C PHE A 94 -20.23 4.49 3.25
N ALA A 95 -20.44 3.30 2.68
CA ALA A 95 -21.53 3.03 1.75
C ALA A 95 -22.91 3.25 2.37
N SER A 96 -23.04 3.06 3.69
CA SER A 96 -24.27 3.38 4.43
C SER A 96 -24.70 4.85 4.36
N LEU A 97 -23.77 5.75 3.98
CA LEU A 97 -24.02 7.19 3.88
C LEU A 97 -24.14 7.69 2.43
N VAL A 98 -23.38 7.09 1.49
CA VAL A 98 -23.20 7.64 0.13
C VAL A 98 -23.33 6.62 -1.00
N GLY A 99 -23.70 5.38 -0.71
CA GLY A 99 -23.69 4.27 -1.67
C GLY A 99 -22.29 3.66 -1.87
N TYR A 100 -22.21 2.48 -2.48
CA TYR A 100 -20.97 1.69 -2.49
C TYR A 100 -19.82 2.28 -3.34
N PRO A 101 -20.03 2.84 -4.54
CA PRO A 101 -18.95 3.41 -5.34
C PRO A 101 -18.29 4.60 -4.64
N TRP A 102 -19.09 5.53 -4.10
CA TRP A 102 -18.56 6.64 -3.32
C TRP A 102 -18.00 6.19 -1.97
N GLY A 103 -18.64 5.22 -1.32
CA GLY A 103 -18.14 4.63 -0.08
C GLY A 103 -16.74 4.04 -0.23
N MET A 104 -16.47 3.44 -1.39
CA MET A 104 -15.14 2.95 -1.76
C MET A 104 -14.12 4.08 -1.93
N LEU A 105 -14.46 5.12 -2.70
CA LEU A 105 -13.57 6.27 -2.88
C LEU A 105 -13.27 6.99 -1.56
N LEU A 106 -14.27 7.11 -0.68
CA LEU A 106 -14.10 7.65 0.67
C LEU A 106 -13.24 6.73 1.55
N ALA A 107 -13.37 5.40 1.43
CA ALA A 107 -12.51 4.45 2.12
C ALA A 107 -11.03 4.63 1.72
N THR A 108 -10.75 4.76 0.41
CA THR A 108 -9.40 5.08 -0.09
C THR A 108 -8.92 6.42 0.46
N LEU A 109 -9.75 7.46 0.43
CA LEU A 109 -9.40 8.80 0.93
C LEU A 109 -9.12 8.81 2.43
N ALA A 110 -9.86 8.03 3.22
CA ALA A 110 -9.60 7.83 4.64
C ALA A 110 -8.26 7.13 4.87
N GLY A 111 -7.96 6.06 4.13
CA GLY A 111 -6.65 5.39 4.17
C GLY A 111 -5.49 6.31 3.76
N SER A 112 -5.71 7.15 2.75
CA SER A 112 -4.81 8.21 2.30
C SER A 112 -4.54 9.22 3.42
N THR A 113 -5.58 9.68 4.11
CA THR A 113 -5.46 10.62 5.24
C THR A 113 -4.67 10.03 6.40
N ILE A 114 -4.94 8.77 6.77
CA ILE A 114 -4.18 8.03 7.78
C ILE A 114 -2.71 7.96 7.37
N THR A 115 -2.43 7.62 6.11
CA THR A 115 -1.07 7.54 5.58
C THR A 115 -0.34 8.88 5.65
N ILE A 116 -0.95 9.96 5.17
CA ILE A 116 -0.34 11.30 5.19
C ILE A 116 -0.06 11.74 6.63
N TYR A 117 -0.99 11.50 7.55
CA TYR A 117 -0.79 11.78 8.96
C TYR A 117 0.41 11.00 9.55
N TYR A 118 0.43 9.67 9.39
CA TYR A 118 1.52 8.86 9.94
C TYR A 118 2.84 9.12 9.24
N PHE A 119 2.84 9.41 7.94
CA PHE A 119 4.04 9.81 7.22
C PHE A 119 4.61 11.12 7.76
N TYR A 120 3.78 12.15 8.02
CA TYR A 120 4.23 13.37 8.70
C TYR A 120 4.82 13.07 10.08
N MET A 121 4.15 12.23 10.88
CA MET A 121 4.61 11.83 12.21
C MET A 121 5.95 11.09 12.14
N PHE A 122 6.19 10.37 11.06
CA PHE A 122 7.41 9.64 10.79
C PHE A 122 8.55 10.57 10.34
N ILE A 123 8.35 11.32 9.26
CA ILE A 123 9.39 12.10 8.57
C ILE A 123 9.89 13.29 9.41
N LYS A 124 9.02 13.89 10.25
CA LYS A 124 9.41 15.00 11.14
C LYS A 124 10.47 14.65 12.19
N ARG A 125 10.78 13.36 12.36
CA ARG A 125 11.87 12.88 13.23
C ARG A 125 13.24 13.00 12.55
N TYR A 126 13.28 13.20 11.24
CA TYR A 126 14.49 13.14 10.42
C TYR A 126 14.87 14.49 9.80
N VAL A 127 13.93 15.43 9.72
CA VAL A 127 14.12 16.73 9.08
C VAL A 127 13.43 17.86 9.86
N SER A 128 13.70 19.10 9.50
CA SER A 128 13.04 20.28 10.06
C SER A 128 11.52 20.22 9.84
N LYS A 129 10.73 20.93 10.65
CA LYS A 129 9.26 20.97 10.46
C LYS A 129 8.84 21.46 9.07
N LYS A 130 9.55 22.47 8.53
CA LYS A 130 9.28 23.01 7.19
C LYS A 130 9.55 21.95 6.12
N ASP A 131 10.69 21.27 6.22
CA ASP A 131 11.03 20.21 5.27
C ASP A 131 10.14 18.98 5.44
N ALA A 132 9.67 18.67 6.65
CA ALA A 132 8.71 17.60 6.88
C ALA A 132 7.39 17.86 6.14
N LEU A 133 6.85 19.08 6.22
CA LEU A 133 5.65 19.45 5.47
C LEU A 133 5.88 19.42 3.96
N TRP A 134 7.05 19.89 3.50
CA TRP A 134 7.45 19.78 2.10
C TRP A 134 7.50 18.31 1.64
N LEU A 135 8.17 17.43 2.38
CA LEU A 135 8.28 16.02 2.02
C LEU A 135 6.91 15.31 2.06
N VAL A 136 6.01 15.71 2.97
CA VAL A 136 4.63 15.22 2.97
C VAL A 136 3.89 15.70 1.71
N ALA A 137 4.09 16.94 1.28
CA ALA A 137 3.52 17.42 0.03
C ALA A 137 4.06 16.64 -1.18
N VAL A 138 5.37 16.39 -1.25
CA VAL A 138 5.98 15.55 -2.29
C VAL A 138 5.43 14.12 -2.24
N PHE A 139 5.41 13.49 -1.07
CA PHE A 139 4.85 12.15 -0.90
C PHE A 139 3.34 12.12 -1.19
N SER A 140 2.63 13.26 -1.11
CA SER A 140 1.22 13.32 -1.47
C SER A 140 0.95 13.27 -2.99
N ILE A 141 1.99 13.37 -3.81
CA ILE A 141 1.86 13.42 -5.28
C ILE A 141 2.82 12.45 -5.99
N PHE A 142 3.94 12.09 -5.38
CA PHE A 142 5.04 11.38 -6.02
C PHE A 142 5.39 10.08 -5.28
N PRO A 143 5.60 8.97 -6.01
CA PRO A 143 5.55 8.82 -7.47
C PRO A 143 4.13 8.77 -8.02
N ALA A 144 3.96 8.89 -9.33
CA ALA A 144 2.64 8.93 -9.97
C ALA A 144 1.77 7.71 -9.61
N ARG A 145 2.36 6.50 -9.51
CA ARG A 145 1.63 5.31 -9.08
C ARG A 145 1.00 5.44 -7.70
N TRP A 146 1.66 6.13 -6.77
CA TRP A 146 1.11 6.41 -5.44
C TRP A 146 -0.07 7.37 -5.48
N LEU A 147 0.01 8.40 -6.33
CA LEU A 147 -1.08 9.34 -6.54
C LEU A 147 -2.30 8.65 -7.16
N ILE A 148 -2.09 7.75 -8.13
CA ILE A 148 -3.15 6.95 -8.74
C ILE A 148 -3.90 6.11 -7.71
N VAL A 149 -3.21 5.26 -6.94
CA VAL A 149 -3.86 4.31 -6.02
C VAL A 149 -4.57 4.99 -4.84
N ARG A 150 -4.28 6.27 -4.59
CA ARG A 150 -4.99 7.12 -3.63
C ARG A 150 -6.23 7.82 -4.17
N THR A 151 -6.39 7.78 -5.48
CA THR A 151 -7.45 8.51 -6.20
C THR A 151 -8.56 7.56 -6.66
N VAL A 152 -8.25 6.28 -6.87
CA VAL A 152 -9.20 5.25 -7.28
C VAL A 152 -9.52 4.31 -6.13
N GLY A 153 -10.52 3.44 -6.29
CA GLY A 153 -10.88 2.44 -5.29
C GLY A 153 -9.77 1.41 -5.06
N SER A 154 -8.83 1.68 -4.16
CA SER A 154 -7.78 0.71 -3.80
C SER A 154 -7.48 0.69 -2.29
N PRO A 155 -7.09 -0.48 -1.76
CA PRO A 155 -6.68 -0.64 -0.35
C PRO A 155 -5.25 -0.15 -0.08
N GLU A 156 -4.44 0.12 -1.11
CA GLU A 156 -3.02 0.49 -0.98
C GLU A 156 -2.78 1.62 0.01
N PRO A 157 -3.57 2.72 0.02
CA PRO A 157 -3.35 3.80 0.97
C PRO A 157 -3.58 3.34 2.40
N LEU A 158 -4.63 2.57 2.68
CA LEU A 158 -4.84 2.05 4.03
C LEU A 158 -3.71 1.10 4.44
N PHE A 159 -3.27 0.25 3.51
CA PHE A 159 -2.19 -0.70 3.75
C PHE A 159 -0.88 -0.01 4.11
N VAL A 160 -0.45 0.96 3.30
CA VAL A 160 0.77 1.75 3.56
C VAL A 160 0.66 2.53 4.87
N GLY A 161 -0.51 3.11 5.16
CA GLY A 161 -0.76 3.85 6.40
C GLY A 161 -0.69 2.99 7.64
N ALA A 162 -1.26 1.79 7.57
CA ALA A 162 -1.21 0.81 8.65
C ALA A 162 0.22 0.29 8.89
N ILE A 163 1.01 0.05 7.83
CA ILE A 163 2.44 -0.27 7.95
C ILE A 163 3.20 0.86 8.64
N LEU A 164 3.02 2.10 8.18
CA LEU A 164 3.67 3.27 8.76
C LEU A 164 3.31 3.44 10.24
N ALA A 165 2.02 3.30 10.58
CA ALA A 165 1.54 3.37 11.95
C ALA A 165 2.14 2.26 12.82
N SER A 166 2.14 1.02 12.32
CA SER A 166 2.72 -0.14 13.00
C SER A 166 4.20 0.10 13.30
N VAL A 167 5.00 0.47 12.29
CA VAL A 167 6.44 0.70 12.42
C VAL A 167 6.74 1.91 13.32
N TYR A 168 5.93 2.96 13.24
CA TYR A 168 6.05 4.13 14.11
C TYR A 168 5.88 3.77 15.59
N HIS A 169 4.82 3.04 15.93
CA HIS A 169 4.54 2.61 17.29
C HIS A 169 5.54 1.56 17.78
N PHE A 170 5.99 0.66 16.89
CA PHE A 170 7.04 -0.31 17.19
C PHE A 170 8.34 0.39 17.57
N GLY A 171 8.76 1.39 16.78
CA GLY A 171 9.94 2.20 17.07
C GLY A 171 9.83 3.03 18.36
N LYS A 172 8.62 3.21 18.91
CA LYS A 172 8.37 3.81 20.22
C LYS A 172 8.19 2.78 21.36
N LYS A 173 8.40 1.49 21.09
CA LYS A 173 8.13 0.38 22.01
C LYS A 173 6.66 0.28 22.46
N GLN A 174 5.73 0.87 21.70
CA GLN A 174 4.29 0.75 21.93
C GLN A 174 3.76 -0.50 21.24
N PHE A 175 4.18 -1.69 21.71
CA PHE A 175 4.01 -2.95 20.98
C PHE A 175 2.55 -3.33 20.73
N TRP A 176 1.64 -3.00 21.64
CA TRP A 176 0.20 -3.21 21.44
C TRP A 176 -0.35 -2.40 20.27
N LEU A 177 -0.03 -1.10 20.20
CA LEU A 177 -0.44 -0.26 19.07
C LEU A 177 0.25 -0.70 17.77
N ALA A 178 1.51 -1.11 17.84
CA ALA A 178 2.22 -1.67 16.70
C ALA A 178 1.52 -2.94 16.17
N ALA A 179 1.10 -3.82 17.07
CA ALA A 179 0.39 -5.04 16.75
C ALA A 179 -1.00 -4.78 16.16
N ILE A 180 -1.79 -3.87 16.75
CA ILE A 180 -3.12 -3.49 16.22
C ILE A 180 -2.99 -2.97 14.79
N TRP A 181 -2.09 -2.03 14.53
CA TRP A 181 -1.87 -1.54 13.17
C TRP A 181 -1.25 -2.59 12.25
N GLY A 182 -0.46 -3.53 12.78
CA GLY A 182 0.04 -4.67 12.03
C GLY A 182 -1.07 -5.64 11.61
N VAL A 183 -2.06 -5.88 12.48
CA VAL A 183 -3.28 -6.64 12.16
C VAL A 183 -4.10 -5.91 11.10
N VAL A 184 -4.28 -4.60 11.21
CA VAL A 184 -4.95 -3.79 10.19
C VAL A 184 -4.23 -3.93 8.84
N ALA A 185 -2.89 -3.83 8.81
CA ALA A 185 -2.13 -4.02 7.57
C ALA A 185 -2.30 -5.44 7.01
N GLN A 186 -2.15 -6.46 7.87
CA GLN A 186 -2.29 -7.88 7.50
C GLN A 186 -3.66 -8.20 6.91
N LEU A 187 -4.73 -7.69 7.52
CA LEU A 187 -6.10 -7.92 7.09
C LEU A 187 -6.57 -6.92 6.01
N THR A 188 -5.69 -6.02 5.56
CA THR A 188 -5.92 -5.16 4.39
C THR A 188 -5.30 -5.78 3.13
N LYS A 189 -4.06 -6.30 3.22
CA LYS A 189 -3.40 -7.05 2.13
C LYS A 189 -2.45 -8.12 2.70
N SER A 190 -2.34 -9.23 1.98
CA SER A 190 -1.50 -10.37 2.37
C SER A 190 -0.02 -10.04 2.67
N PRO A 191 0.68 -9.09 1.99
CA PRO A 191 2.08 -8.79 2.31
C PRO A 191 2.27 -8.13 3.68
N GLY A 192 1.20 -7.80 4.41
CA GLY A 192 1.29 -7.31 5.78
C GLY A 192 2.01 -8.28 6.73
N ILE A 193 2.06 -9.58 6.41
CA ILE A 193 2.79 -10.59 7.21
C ILE A 193 4.28 -10.28 7.31
N LEU A 194 4.84 -9.58 6.33
CA LEU A 194 6.25 -9.20 6.29
C LEU A 194 6.63 -8.25 7.43
N LEU A 195 5.68 -7.53 8.03
CA LEU A 195 5.90 -6.75 9.26
C LEU A 195 6.35 -7.65 10.42
N PHE A 196 5.71 -8.80 10.60
CA PHE A 196 6.06 -9.74 11.66
C PHE A 196 7.48 -10.26 11.48
N ILE A 197 7.80 -10.71 10.26
CA ILE A 197 9.16 -11.18 9.91
C ILE A 197 10.20 -10.08 10.16
N ALA A 198 9.89 -8.84 9.78
CA ALA A 198 10.77 -7.70 9.99
C ALA A 198 10.98 -7.35 11.47
N TYR A 199 9.94 -7.41 12.30
CA TYR A 199 10.06 -7.16 13.73
C TYR A 199 10.87 -8.25 14.43
N ILE A 200 10.66 -9.51 14.06
CA ILE A 200 11.48 -10.62 14.56
C ILE A 200 12.94 -10.44 14.15
N GLY A 201 13.21 -10.14 12.87
CA GLY A 201 14.56 -9.84 12.38
C GLY A 201 15.22 -8.69 13.14
N ALA A 202 14.50 -7.58 13.33
CA ALA A 202 15.00 -6.41 14.04
C ALA A 202 15.26 -6.64 15.54
N LEU A 203 14.51 -7.52 16.20
CA LEU A 203 14.67 -7.81 17.63
C LEU A 203 15.71 -8.88 17.92
N ILE A 204 15.80 -9.90 17.07
CA ILE A 204 16.58 -11.11 17.34
C ILE A 204 17.96 -11.07 16.68
N ILE A 205 18.05 -10.72 15.40
CA ILE A 205 19.29 -10.88 14.62
C ILE A 205 20.45 -10.03 15.15
N PRO A 206 20.27 -8.75 15.52
CA PRO A 206 21.34 -7.97 16.13
C PRO A 206 21.89 -8.59 17.43
N LYS A 207 21.06 -9.36 18.16
CA LYS A 207 21.45 -10.00 19.43
C LYS A 207 22.11 -11.36 19.20
N LEU A 208 21.77 -12.06 18.12
CA LEU A 208 22.43 -13.32 17.73
C LEU A 208 23.93 -13.13 17.44
N ALA A 209 24.33 -12.01 16.83
CA ALA A 209 25.74 -11.69 16.63
C ALA A 209 26.53 -11.57 17.97
N GLY A 210 25.85 -11.14 19.04
CA GLY A 210 26.40 -11.10 20.40
C GLY A 210 26.53 -12.47 21.08
N LEU A 211 25.71 -13.45 20.66
CA LEU A 211 25.79 -14.83 21.13
C LEU A 211 27.00 -15.56 20.52
N ALA A 212 27.22 -15.38 19.21
CA ALA A 212 28.37 -15.97 18.51
C ALA A 212 29.73 -15.52 19.09
N THR A 213 29.77 -14.33 19.71
CA THR A 213 30.98 -13.77 20.30
C THR A 213 31.13 -14.06 21.79
N ASN A 214 30.05 -14.12 22.58
CA ASN A 214 30.14 -14.29 24.05
C ASN A 214 29.79 -15.70 24.56
N HIS A 215 29.27 -16.61 23.72
CA HIS A 215 28.91 -18.01 24.03
C HIS A 215 27.96 -18.21 25.24
N ASN A 216 27.40 -17.12 25.80
CA ASN A 216 26.56 -17.17 26.99
C ASN A 216 25.08 -17.07 26.61
N PHE A 217 24.45 -18.23 26.46
CA PHE A 217 23.04 -18.36 26.09
C PHE A 217 22.08 -17.70 27.09
N VAL A 218 22.37 -17.81 28.39
CA VAL A 218 21.52 -17.22 29.46
C VAL A 218 21.48 -15.70 29.35
N LYS A 219 22.61 -15.06 29.07
CA LYS A 219 22.68 -13.60 28.89
C LYS A 219 21.95 -13.15 27.62
N TRP A 220 21.99 -13.96 26.56
CA TRP A 220 21.27 -13.69 25.32
C TRP A 220 19.75 -13.78 25.50
N VAL A 221 19.24 -14.84 26.13
CA VAL A 221 17.80 -15.00 26.42
C VAL A 221 17.27 -13.81 27.24
N LYS A 222 17.99 -13.40 28.29
CA LYS A 222 17.65 -12.22 29.10
C LYS A 222 17.65 -10.90 28.31
N SER A 223 18.36 -10.83 27.18
CA SER A 223 18.41 -9.63 26.34
C SER A 223 17.19 -9.48 25.42
N ILE A 224 16.35 -10.51 25.28
CA ILE A 224 15.16 -10.49 24.42
C ILE A 224 14.10 -9.55 25.02
N GLU A 225 13.49 -8.71 24.18
CA GLU A 225 12.46 -7.76 24.61
C GLU A 225 11.10 -8.48 24.65
N TYR A 226 10.84 -9.22 25.73
CA TYR A 226 9.60 -10.01 25.90
C TYR A 226 8.33 -9.16 25.79
N LYS A 227 8.40 -7.86 26.09
CA LYS A 227 7.29 -6.91 25.93
C LYS A 227 6.79 -6.80 24.49
N ALA A 228 7.55 -7.28 23.51
CA ALA A 228 7.16 -7.32 22.11
C ALA A 228 6.18 -8.46 21.75
N TYR A 229 5.78 -9.33 22.68
CA TYR A 229 4.83 -10.43 22.43
C TYR A 229 3.53 -10.03 21.68
N PRO A 230 2.97 -8.81 21.79
CA PRO A 230 1.76 -8.47 21.04
C PRO A 230 1.91 -8.58 19.53
N ILE A 231 3.14 -8.49 18.97
CA ILE A 231 3.35 -8.63 17.52
C ILE A 231 2.90 -9.99 16.97
N ILE A 232 2.74 -11.02 17.83
CA ILE A 232 2.17 -12.33 17.48
C ILE A 232 0.72 -12.21 16.98
N LEU A 233 0.01 -11.13 17.32
CA LEU A 233 -1.33 -10.88 16.80
C LEU A 233 -1.35 -10.75 15.26
N ILE A 234 -0.23 -10.34 14.63
CA ILE A 234 -0.15 -10.24 13.17
C ILE A 234 -0.35 -11.62 12.51
N PRO A 235 0.49 -12.65 12.75
CA PRO A 235 0.25 -13.97 12.18
C PRO A 235 -1.03 -14.63 12.69
N LEU A 236 -1.44 -14.40 13.95
CA LEU A 236 -2.72 -14.92 14.45
C LEU A 236 -3.91 -14.37 13.66
N SER A 237 -3.90 -13.08 13.30
CA SER A 237 -4.97 -12.51 12.48
C SER A 237 -5.05 -13.13 11.08
N LEU A 238 -3.91 -13.47 10.47
CA LEU A 238 -3.87 -14.18 9.19
C LEU A 238 -4.44 -15.60 9.32
N LEU A 239 -4.06 -16.32 10.38
CA LEU A 239 -4.62 -17.66 10.66
C LEU A 239 -6.13 -17.60 10.91
N SER A 240 -6.61 -16.59 11.63
CA SER A 240 -8.04 -16.36 11.82
C SER A 240 -8.76 -16.08 10.50
N LEU A 241 -8.14 -15.33 9.57
CA LEU A 241 -8.70 -15.11 8.24
C LEU A 241 -8.78 -16.40 7.42
N PHE A 242 -7.74 -17.23 7.44
CA PHE A 242 -7.77 -18.53 6.75
C PHE A 242 -8.80 -19.48 7.34
N TYR A 243 -8.99 -19.47 8.66
CA TYR A 243 -10.09 -20.20 9.29
C TYR A 243 -11.45 -19.65 8.85
N PHE A 244 -11.60 -18.32 8.75
CA PHE A 244 -12.81 -17.73 8.19
C PHE A 244 -13.05 -18.15 6.73
N TYR A 245 -12.00 -18.27 5.92
CA TYR A 245 -12.12 -18.80 4.56
C TYR A 245 -12.50 -20.27 4.52
N TYR A 246 -12.03 -21.09 5.46
CA TYR A 246 -12.51 -22.46 5.60
C TYR A 246 -14.04 -22.49 5.81
N LEU A 247 -14.59 -21.59 6.62
CA LEU A 247 -16.03 -21.50 6.86
C LEU A 247 -16.83 -20.97 5.65
N LYS A 248 -16.25 -20.08 4.83
CA LYS A 248 -16.96 -19.44 3.71
C LYS A 248 -16.78 -20.13 2.36
N PHE A 249 -15.59 -20.66 2.11
CA PHE A 249 -15.19 -21.27 0.85
C PHE A 249 -15.05 -22.80 0.96
N GLY A 250 -15.15 -23.37 2.17
CA GLY A 250 -14.78 -24.77 2.40
C GLY A 250 -13.27 -25.03 2.28
N ASN A 251 -12.46 -23.97 2.20
CA ASN A 251 -11.02 -24.06 1.91
C ASN A 251 -10.21 -23.10 2.78
N PHE A 252 -9.37 -23.64 3.66
CA PHE A 252 -8.49 -22.85 4.53
C PHE A 252 -7.46 -22.03 3.73
N LEU A 253 -6.98 -22.58 2.61
CA LEU A 253 -6.01 -21.97 1.73
C LEU A 253 -6.67 -21.30 0.51
N ALA A 254 -7.93 -20.86 0.62
CA ALA A 254 -8.66 -20.23 -0.48
C ALA A 254 -7.87 -19.08 -1.14
N TYR A 255 -7.14 -18.29 -0.34
CA TYR A 255 -6.25 -17.25 -0.86
C TYR A 255 -5.20 -17.78 -1.85
N PHE A 256 -4.56 -18.90 -1.54
CA PHE A 256 -3.54 -19.51 -2.42
C PHE A 256 -4.14 -20.19 -3.64
N ASN A 257 -5.42 -20.56 -3.56
CA ASN A 257 -6.18 -21.16 -4.65
C ASN A 257 -7.00 -20.14 -5.44
N SER A 258 -6.88 -18.85 -5.13
CA SER A 258 -7.59 -17.75 -5.79
C SER A 258 -7.09 -17.48 -7.23
N GLY A 259 -6.20 -18.34 -7.73
CA GLY A 259 -5.62 -18.29 -9.07
C GLY A 259 -4.65 -17.12 -9.20
N ASP A 260 -5.04 -16.18 -10.03
CA ASP A 260 -4.19 -15.14 -10.61
C ASP A 260 -3.78 -14.00 -9.65
N ASN A 261 -3.96 -14.18 -8.34
CA ASN A 261 -3.62 -13.16 -7.34
C ASN A 261 -2.20 -13.29 -6.78
N ILE A 262 -1.50 -14.40 -7.07
CA ILE A 262 -0.15 -14.64 -6.57
C ILE A 262 0.83 -14.52 -7.74
N HIS A 263 1.51 -13.37 -7.79
CA HIS A 263 2.52 -13.09 -8.80
C HIS A 263 3.95 -13.40 -8.32
N LEU A 264 4.09 -14.18 -7.24
CA LEU A 264 5.39 -14.58 -6.69
C LEU A 264 5.88 -15.85 -7.41
N LEU A 265 6.95 -15.71 -8.18
CA LEU A 265 7.56 -16.80 -8.94
C LEU A 265 9.00 -17.02 -8.51
N PHE A 266 9.44 -18.28 -8.55
CA PHE A 266 10.83 -18.70 -8.34
C PHE A 266 11.42 -19.18 -9.68
N PRO A 267 12.70 -18.87 -10.01
CA PRO A 267 13.68 -18.09 -9.24
C PRO A 267 13.33 -16.58 -9.17
N PRO A 268 14.02 -15.74 -8.37
CA PRO A 268 13.78 -14.30 -8.40
C PRO A 268 14.10 -13.70 -9.79
N PHE A 269 13.57 -12.51 -10.04
CA PHE A 269 13.73 -11.72 -11.27
C PHE A 269 13.06 -12.31 -12.52
N GLN A 270 12.08 -13.21 -12.36
CA GLN A 270 11.26 -13.70 -13.47
C GLN A 270 10.52 -12.61 -14.24
N ILE A 271 10.42 -11.40 -13.70
CA ILE A 271 9.88 -10.26 -14.44
C ILE A 271 10.61 -9.96 -15.74
N PHE A 272 11.89 -10.30 -15.87
CA PHE A 272 12.64 -10.13 -17.12
C PHE A 272 12.40 -11.25 -18.13
N ASN A 273 11.59 -12.25 -17.79
CA ASN A 273 11.09 -13.23 -18.73
C ASN A 273 9.81 -12.68 -19.39
N TYR A 274 9.95 -12.16 -20.60
CA TYR A 274 8.86 -11.55 -21.36
C TYR A 274 7.68 -12.49 -21.63
N SER A 275 7.90 -13.81 -21.54
CA SER A 275 6.85 -14.83 -21.72
C SER A 275 5.92 -14.99 -20.51
N GLN A 276 6.22 -14.30 -19.40
CA GLN A 276 5.39 -14.36 -18.20
C GLN A 276 4.06 -13.61 -18.40
N PRO A 277 2.91 -14.17 -17.95
CA PRO A 277 1.56 -13.64 -18.25
C PRO A 277 1.34 -12.17 -17.87
N TRP A 278 2.06 -11.67 -16.86
CA TRP A 278 1.90 -10.32 -16.29
C TRP A 278 3.00 -9.34 -16.71
N VAL A 279 3.90 -9.77 -17.61
CA VAL A 279 5.01 -8.97 -18.13
C VAL A 279 4.68 -8.49 -19.53
N ASN A 280 4.50 -9.42 -20.48
CA ASN A 280 4.08 -9.17 -21.87
C ASN A 280 4.81 -8.01 -22.58
N THR A 281 6.08 -7.75 -22.22
CA THR A 281 6.91 -6.71 -22.83
C THR A 281 8.39 -6.99 -22.54
N HIS A 282 9.27 -6.52 -23.43
CA HIS A 282 10.72 -6.48 -23.20
C HIS A 282 11.21 -5.10 -22.71
N TRP A 283 10.37 -4.07 -22.79
CA TRP A 283 10.66 -2.73 -22.28
C TRP A 283 10.43 -2.70 -20.77
N LEU A 284 11.49 -2.96 -20.00
CA LEU A 284 11.47 -3.11 -18.54
C LEU A 284 12.61 -2.35 -17.84
N GLU A 285 13.24 -1.38 -18.52
CA GLU A 285 14.35 -0.59 -17.98
C GLU A 285 13.93 0.20 -16.72
N GLU A 286 12.68 0.67 -16.68
CA GLU A 286 12.09 1.34 -15.53
C GLU A 286 12.14 0.48 -14.27
N ILE A 287 12.05 -0.84 -14.39
CA ILE A 287 12.07 -1.78 -13.28
C ILE A 287 13.47 -1.86 -12.67
N ILE A 288 14.50 -1.82 -13.52
CA ILE A 288 15.90 -1.75 -13.08
C ILE A 288 16.10 -0.48 -12.24
N PHE A 289 15.60 0.68 -12.70
CA PHE A 289 15.70 1.92 -11.94
C PHE A 289 14.96 1.86 -10.59
N VAL A 290 13.79 1.21 -10.54
CA VAL A 290 13.07 0.98 -9.28
C VAL A 290 13.90 0.12 -8.32
N TYR A 291 14.49 -0.99 -8.79
CA TYR A 291 15.35 -1.83 -7.96
C TYR A 291 16.58 -1.08 -7.44
N VAL A 292 17.24 -0.30 -8.31
CA VAL A 292 18.39 0.53 -7.94
C VAL A 292 18.00 1.54 -6.86
N LEU A 293 16.88 2.24 -7.03
CA LEU A 293 16.40 3.22 -6.04
C LEU A 293 16.09 2.55 -4.68
N CYS A 294 15.41 1.41 -4.71
CA CYS A 294 15.06 0.64 -3.52
C CYS A 294 16.31 0.14 -2.78
N LEU A 295 17.27 -0.45 -3.51
CA LEU A 295 18.52 -0.96 -2.95
C LEU A 295 19.38 0.17 -2.38
N PHE A 296 19.52 1.31 -3.09
CA PHE A 296 20.23 2.46 -2.55
C PHE A 296 19.55 3.04 -1.31
N GLY A 297 18.21 3.09 -1.30
CA GLY A 297 17.44 3.49 -0.13
C GLY A 297 17.71 2.58 1.07
N LEU A 298 17.68 1.26 0.87
CA LEU A 298 18.04 0.28 1.90
C LEU A 298 19.46 0.49 2.44
N LEU A 299 20.45 0.61 1.55
CA LEU A 299 21.85 0.86 1.95
C LEU A 299 21.99 2.15 2.76
N LYS A 300 21.28 3.22 2.39
CA LYS A 300 21.25 4.47 3.16
C LYS A 300 20.59 4.30 4.52
N LEU A 301 19.50 3.53 4.64
CA LEU A 301 18.87 3.23 5.93
C LEU A 301 19.81 2.45 6.85
N ILE A 302 20.55 1.48 6.31
CA ILE A 302 21.59 0.73 7.03
C ILE A 302 22.69 1.67 7.51
N LYS A 303 23.23 2.52 6.62
CA LYS A 303 24.26 3.53 6.96
C LYS A 303 23.78 4.51 8.04
N LYS A 304 22.51 4.90 8.02
CA LYS A 304 21.86 5.75 9.04
C LYS A 304 21.48 5.00 10.33
N LYS A 305 21.84 3.71 10.46
CA LYS A 305 21.53 2.83 11.59
C LYS A 305 20.02 2.78 11.93
N GLN A 306 19.17 2.90 10.91
CA GLN A 306 17.71 2.80 11.06
C GLN A 306 17.27 1.33 11.03
N THR A 307 17.66 0.56 12.05
CA THR A 307 17.58 -0.91 12.06
C THR A 307 16.20 -1.46 11.69
N VAL A 308 15.12 -0.98 12.32
CA VAL A 308 13.76 -1.46 12.05
C VAL A 308 13.35 -1.19 10.60
N LEU A 309 13.70 -0.01 10.07
CA LEU A 309 13.35 0.38 8.70
C LEU A 309 14.15 -0.39 7.68
N ALA A 310 15.44 -0.60 7.95
CA ALA A 310 16.32 -1.41 7.12
C ALA A 310 15.81 -2.85 7.04
N TRP A 311 15.41 -3.46 8.16
CA TRP A 311 14.85 -4.82 8.17
C TRP A 311 13.56 -4.91 7.36
N PHE A 312 12.60 -4.03 7.63
CA PHE A 312 11.34 -4.04 6.89
C PHE A 312 11.56 -3.79 5.39
N THR A 313 12.31 -2.74 5.04
CA THR A 313 12.63 -2.40 3.65
C THR A 313 13.35 -3.55 2.96
N GLY A 314 14.33 -4.18 3.61
CA GLY A 314 15.12 -5.27 3.04
C GLY A 314 14.28 -6.52 2.76
N ILE A 315 13.50 -6.98 3.75
CA ILE A 315 12.61 -8.15 3.57
C ILE A 315 11.60 -7.89 2.44
N PHE A 316 11.04 -6.69 2.41
CA PHE A 316 10.06 -6.32 1.41
C PHE A 316 10.69 -6.22 0.01
N ILE A 317 11.88 -5.64 -0.14
CA ILE A 317 12.63 -5.64 -1.41
C ILE A 317 12.90 -7.07 -1.88
N VAL A 318 13.34 -7.95 -0.99
CA VAL A 318 13.57 -9.36 -1.32
C VAL A 318 12.29 -9.99 -1.85
N SER A 319 11.13 -9.74 -1.21
CA SER A 319 9.84 -10.25 -1.71
C SER A 319 9.48 -9.69 -3.08
N VAL A 320 9.78 -8.42 -3.35
CA VAL A 320 9.53 -7.77 -4.65
C VAL A 320 10.36 -8.41 -5.76
N PHE A 321 11.56 -8.93 -5.48
CA PHE A 321 12.35 -9.64 -6.49
C PHE A 321 11.68 -10.92 -7.01
N PHE A 322 10.78 -11.52 -6.24
CA PHE A 322 10.00 -12.68 -6.70
C PHE A 322 8.73 -12.27 -7.45
N VAL A 323 8.38 -10.98 -7.48
CA VAL A 323 7.18 -10.53 -8.20
C VAL A 323 7.46 -10.51 -9.70
N SER A 324 6.67 -11.24 -10.46
CA SER A 324 6.74 -11.32 -11.93
C SER A 324 5.58 -10.56 -12.58
N HIS A 325 5.46 -9.26 -12.27
CA HIS A 325 4.37 -8.42 -12.78
C HIS A 325 4.91 -7.04 -13.14
N ARG A 326 4.56 -6.52 -14.32
CA ARG A 326 5.04 -5.21 -14.84
C ARG A 326 4.91 -4.03 -13.87
N ASP A 327 3.89 -4.01 -13.01
CA ASP A 327 3.61 -2.91 -12.09
C ASP A 327 4.39 -3.02 -10.77
N ILE A 328 5.70 -3.27 -10.84
CA ILE A 328 6.59 -3.38 -9.66
C ILE A 328 6.52 -2.15 -8.77
N VAL A 329 6.30 -0.97 -9.35
CA VAL A 329 6.17 0.28 -8.58
C VAL A 329 5.02 0.18 -7.58
N ARG A 330 3.87 -0.38 -7.96
CA ARG A 330 2.73 -0.64 -7.04
C ARG A 330 3.13 -1.58 -5.93
N TYR A 331 3.80 -2.69 -6.25
CA TYR A 331 4.27 -3.65 -5.25
C TYR A 331 5.26 -3.01 -4.27
N ALA A 332 6.11 -2.08 -4.72
CA ALA A 332 7.10 -1.38 -3.89
C ALA A 332 6.52 -0.20 -3.05
N LEU A 333 5.24 0.17 -3.20
CA LEU A 333 4.64 1.27 -2.43
C LEU A 333 4.79 1.14 -0.89
N PRO A 334 4.72 -0.05 -0.28
CA PRO A 334 4.89 -0.22 1.17
C PRO A 334 6.24 0.24 1.71
N ILE A 335 7.29 0.21 0.88
CA ILE A 335 8.62 0.69 1.29
C ILE A 335 8.88 2.15 0.95
N LEU A 336 8.06 2.75 0.09
CA LEU A 336 8.24 4.12 -0.39
C LEU A 336 8.44 5.14 0.75
N PRO A 337 7.66 5.14 1.85
CA PRO A 337 7.89 6.09 2.94
C PRO A 337 9.28 5.98 3.58
N PHE A 338 9.86 4.78 3.63
CA PHE A 338 11.19 4.56 4.18
C PHE A 338 12.29 4.96 3.21
N ILE A 339 12.05 4.85 1.90
CA ILE A 339 12.91 5.43 0.87
C ILE A 339 12.92 6.97 0.99
N PHE A 340 11.79 7.61 1.25
CA PHE A 340 11.75 9.05 1.55
C PHE A 340 12.61 9.42 2.78
N VAL A 341 12.61 8.60 3.83
CA VAL A 341 13.51 8.81 4.98
C VAL A 341 14.98 8.62 4.59
N ALA A 342 15.28 7.64 3.76
CA ALA A 342 16.63 7.38 3.26
C ALA A 342 17.20 8.59 2.50
N PHE A 343 16.39 9.22 1.65
CA PHE A 343 16.76 10.37 0.81
C PHE A 343 16.26 11.72 1.35
N SER A 344 15.87 11.80 2.62
CA SER A 344 15.22 12.99 3.20
C SER A 344 16.01 14.29 3.06
N LYS A 345 17.36 14.24 3.03
CA LYS A 345 18.20 15.43 2.83
C LYS A 345 18.16 15.90 1.37
N GLU A 346 18.31 14.96 0.46
CA GLU A 346 18.29 15.17 -0.98
C GLU A 346 16.92 15.66 -1.45
N LEU A 347 15.84 15.06 -0.95
CA LEU A 347 14.46 15.44 -1.26
C LEU A 347 14.05 16.80 -0.66
N ALA A 348 14.78 17.29 0.36
CA ALA A 348 14.54 18.62 0.96
C ALA A 348 15.37 19.74 0.32
N SER A 349 16.32 19.39 -0.55
CA SER A 349 17.20 20.32 -1.25
C SER A 349 16.45 21.31 -2.14
N ARG A 350 17.10 22.44 -2.47
CA ARG A 350 16.52 23.45 -3.36
C ARG A 350 16.40 22.92 -4.79
N GLU A 351 17.40 22.17 -5.21
CA GLU A 351 17.51 21.52 -6.51
C GLU A 351 16.34 20.57 -6.71
N PHE A 352 16.06 19.71 -5.72
CA PHE A 352 14.93 18.79 -5.79
C PHE A 352 13.58 19.52 -5.79
N LYS A 353 13.44 20.64 -5.08
CA LYS A 353 12.22 21.47 -5.12
C LYS A 353 11.93 21.98 -6.54
N ILE A 354 12.96 22.41 -7.26
CA ILE A 354 12.83 22.85 -8.66
C ILE A 354 12.47 21.67 -9.56
N ILE A 355 13.16 20.53 -9.40
CA ILE A 355 12.88 19.30 -10.15
C ILE A 355 11.42 18.86 -9.94
N MET A 356 10.92 18.88 -8.70
CA MET A 356 9.53 18.52 -8.40
C MET A 356 8.52 19.48 -9.00
N ALA A 357 8.82 20.79 -9.04
CA ALA A 357 7.94 21.77 -9.68
C ALA A 357 7.78 21.50 -11.19
N ILE A 358 8.80 20.92 -11.84
CA ILE A 358 8.74 20.52 -13.25
C ILE A 358 8.04 19.16 -13.39
N ILE A 359 8.44 18.16 -12.59
CA ILE A 359 7.96 16.77 -12.69
C ILE A 359 6.50 16.60 -12.26
N ILE A 360 5.93 17.53 -11.48
CA ILE A 360 4.51 17.43 -11.08
C ILE A 360 3.55 17.39 -12.27
N ILE A 361 3.87 18.07 -13.38
CA ILE A 361 3.06 18.07 -14.60
C ILE A 361 3.01 16.68 -15.24
N PRO A 362 4.13 16.03 -15.61
CA PRO A 362 4.08 14.69 -16.17
C PRO A 362 3.56 13.64 -15.17
N VAL A 363 3.76 13.82 -13.85
CA VAL A 363 3.14 12.97 -12.83
C VAL A 363 1.62 13.04 -12.89
N TYR A 364 1.06 14.24 -13.01
CA TYR A 364 -0.37 14.47 -13.14
C TYR A 364 -0.92 13.87 -14.44
N LEU A 365 -0.28 14.16 -15.59
CA LEU A 365 -0.70 13.65 -16.89
C LEU A 365 -0.62 12.12 -16.98
N PHE A 366 0.47 11.53 -16.47
CA PHE A 366 0.60 10.07 -16.39
C PHE A 366 -0.51 9.47 -15.52
N SER A 367 -0.86 10.13 -14.40
CA SER A 367 -1.93 9.65 -13.52
C SER A 367 -3.29 9.69 -14.19
N LEU A 368 -3.61 10.78 -14.91
CA LEU A 368 -4.85 10.87 -15.69
C LEU A 368 -4.91 9.78 -16.76
N ALA A 369 -3.85 9.63 -17.55
CA ALA A 369 -3.79 8.64 -18.62
C ALA A 369 -3.93 7.21 -18.07
N PHE A 370 -3.26 6.90 -16.96
CA PHE A 370 -3.37 5.58 -16.32
C PHE A 370 -4.81 5.32 -15.85
N ILE A 371 -5.43 6.28 -15.15
CA ILE A 371 -6.78 6.10 -14.59
C ILE A 371 -7.81 5.94 -15.72
N ALA A 372 -7.69 6.74 -16.78
CA ALA A 372 -8.56 6.68 -17.95
C ALA A 372 -8.55 5.33 -18.67
N ASN A 373 -7.41 4.63 -18.65
CA ASN A 373 -7.20 3.38 -19.40
C ASN A 373 -7.25 2.11 -18.54
N ASN A 374 -7.04 2.21 -17.22
CA ASN A 374 -7.02 1.05 -16.32
C ASN A 374 -8.42 0.75 -15.73
N VAL A 375 -9.42 0.64 -16.60
CA VAL A 375 -10.83 0.52 -16.22
C VAL A 375 -11.29 -0.93 -16.37
N MET A 376 -11.93 -1.47 -15.34
CA MET A 376 -12.60 -2.76 -15.40
C MET A 376 -13.91 -2.62 -16.20
N PRO A 377 -14.19 -3.49 -17.19
CA PRO A 377 -15.45 -3.45 -17.91
C PRO A 377 -16.60 -3.83 -16.97
N ILE A 378 -17.58 -2.93 -16.83
CA ILE A 378 -18.78 -3.14 -16.02
C ILE A 378 -19.99 -2.98 -16.94
N SER A 379 -20.69 -4.09 -17.20
CA SER A 379 -21.89 -4.11 -18.03
C SER A 379 -23.14 -3.62 -17.28
N ASP A 380 -23.21 -3.89 -15.98
CA ASP A 380 -24.30 -3.48 -15.11
C ASP A 380 -23.78 -2.95 -13.77
N TRP A 381 -24.15 -1.70 -13.46
CA TRP A 381 -23.81 -1.04 -12.21
C TRP A 381 -24.81 -1.35 -11.08
N GLY A 382 -26.02 -1.83 -11.39
CA GLY A 382 -27.07 -2.08 -10.39
C GLY A 382 -26.59 -2.87 -9.17
N PRO A 383 -25.89 -4.01 -9.35
CA PRO A 383 -25.31 -4.78 -8.24
C PRO A 383 -24.25 -4.02 -7.43
N LEU A 384 -23.62 -3.00 -7.99
CA LEU A 384 -22.55 -2.21 -7.38
C LEU A 384 -23.03 -0.93 -6.68
N LEU A 385 -24.28 -0.50 -6.88
CA LEU A 385 -24.82 0.75 -6.28
C LEU A 385 -25.09 0.63 -4.78
#